data_AF-A0A3A6KZJ8-F1
#
_entry.id   AF-A0A3A6KZJ8-F1
#
_cell.length_a   1.000
_cell.length_b   1.000
_cell.length_c   1.000
_cell.angle_alpha   90.00
_cell.angle_beta   90.00
_cell.angle_gamma   90.00
#
_symmetry.space_group_name_H-M   'P 1'
#
loop_
_entity.id
_entity.type
_entity.pdbx_description
1 polymer ?
#
loop_
_entity_poly.entity_id
_entity_poly.type
_entity_poly.pdbx_seq_one_letter_code
_entity_poly.pdbx_strand_id
1 'polypeptide(L)'
;MGLIEKNDNGSWKLKGVGWSQIKPGAVITVPVWEKLYGALWKLKDYEETGLMPDKVLELNEEMQEQARQMLERVARLSDEIERMKGEERQQWIPVTERLPEPESYVMVSFKNASIVDIASYRIDDGGSGAFYPGDMDESYVSVGVFVNAWKPLPEIYRE
;
A
#
# COMPACT_ATOMS: atom_id res chain seq x y z
N MET A 1 6.91 -26.88 -7.88
CA MET A 1 8.05 -27.75 -7.50
C MET A 1 8.96 -27.97 -8.71
N GLY A 2 10.23 -27.54 -8.64
CA GLY A 2 11.19 -27.71 -9.74
C GLY A 2 11.64 -29.17 -9.94
N LEU A 3 11.86 -29.56 -11.20
CA LEU A 3 12.31 -30.91 -11.62
C LEU A 3 13.77 -31.18 -11.29
N ILE A 4 14.61 -30.15 -11.29
CA ILE A 4 16.06 -30.28 -11.12
C ILE A 4 16.50 -29.99 -9.68
N GLU A 5 17.59 -30.63 -9.27
CA GLU A 5 18.42 -30.21 -8.14
C GLU A 5 19.79 -29.76 -8.64
N LYS A 6 20.31 -28.68 -8.05
CA LYS A 6 21.63 -28.12 -8.36
C LYS A 6 22.53 -28.32 -7.14
N ASN A 7 23.78 -28.71 -7.38
CA ASN A 7 24.82 -28.79 -6.38
C ASN A 7 25.60 -27.46 -6.34
N ASP A 8 26.32 -27.21 -5.25
CA ASP A 8 27.09 -25.97 -5.04
C ASP A 8 28.17 -25.71 -6.11
N ASN A 9 28.61 -26.77 -6.79
CA ASN A 9 29.58 -26.70 -7.90
C ASN A 9 28.94 -26.38 -9.26
N GLY A 10 27.65 -26.04 -9.32
CA GLY A 10 26.93 -25.72 -10.54
C GLY A 10 26.46 -26.93 -11.36
N SER A 11 26.82 -28.16 -10.98
CA SER A 11 26.26 -29.37 -11.60
C SER A 11 24.79 -29.52 -11.23
N TRP A 12 23.98 -30.03 -12.16
CA TRP A 12 22.56 -30.25 -11.96
C TRP A 12 22.19 -31.69 -12.31
N LYS A 13 21.04 -32.17 -11.80
CA LYS A 13 20.44 -33.46 -12.20
C LYS A 13 18.93 -33.45 -11.96
N LEU A 14 18.23 -34.41 -12.56
CA LEU A 14 16.81 -34.65 -12.26
C LEU A 14 16.68 -35.16 -10.81
N LYS A 15 15.76 -34.58 -10.04
CA LYS A 15 15.60 -34.91 -8.62
C LYS A 15 15.42 -36.41 -8.40
N GLY A 16 16.34 -36.98 -7.62
CA GLY A 16 16.33 -38.40 -7.28
C GLY A 16 16.61 -39.34 -8.47
N VAL A 17 17.27 -38.85 -9.52
CA VAL A 17 17.95 -39.66 -10.54
C VAL A 17 19.42 -39.26 -10.56
N GLY A 18 20.30 -40.17 -10.14
CA GLY A 18 21.74 -39.98 -10.21
C GLY A 18 22.27 -40.17 -11.63
N TRP A 19 23.29 -39.39 -12.03
CA TRP A 19 23.95 -39.53 -13.32
C TRP A 19 24.50 -40.96 -13.58
N SER A 20 24.90 -41.68 -12.53
CA SER A 20 25.33 -43.08 -12.63
C SER A 20 24.23 -44.05 -13.07
N GLN A 21 22.95 -43.71 -12.86
CA GLN A 21 21.80 -44.54 -13.21
C GLN A 21 21.38 -44.41 -14.68
N ILE A 22 21.85 -43.35 -15.36
CA ILE A 22 21.50 -43.03 -16.75
C ILE A 22 22.74 -42.89 -17.66
N LYS A 23 23.90 -43.38 -17.20
CA LYS A 23 25.12 -43.41 -18.00
C LYS A 23 25.02 -44.47 -19.12
N PRO A 24 25.78 -44.34 -20.22
CA PRO A 24 25.84 -45.37 -21.25
C PRO A 24 26.13 -46.76 -20.67
N GLY A 25 25.34 -47.75 -21.08
CA GLY A 25 25.42 -49.13 -20.58
C GLY A 25 24.70 -49.40 -19.25
N ALA A 26 24.10 -48.40 -18.59
CA ALA A 26 23.26 -48.62 -17.41
C ALA A 26 21.86 -49.11 -17.81
N VAL A 27 21.35 -50.12 -17.10
CA VAL A 27 19.96 -50.57 -17.24
C VAL A 27 19.06 -49.62 -16.49
N ILE A 28 18.14 -48.96 -17.20
CA ILE A 28 17.16 -48.06 -16.61
C ILE A 28 16.16 -48.91 -15.79
N THR A 29 16.13 -48.68 -14.48
CA THR A 29 15.15 -49.33 -13.59
C THR A 29 13.79 -48.66 -13.70
N VAL A 30 12.72 -49.39 -13.34
CA VAL A 30 11.34 -48.84 -13.34
C VAL A 30 11.22 -47.51 -12.57
N PRO A 31 11.78 -47.37 -11.35
CA PRO A 31 11.71 -46.09 -10.63
C PRO A 31 12.44 -44.93 -11.32
N VAL A 32 13.51 -45.22 -12.06
CA VAL A 32 14.23 -44.20 -12.85
C VAL A 32 13.42 -43.83 -14.09
N TRP A 33 12.82 -44.82 -14.76
CA TRP A 33 11.95 -44.62 -15.91
C TRP A 33 10.75 -43.75 -15.56
N GLU A 34 10.06 -44.00 -14.45
CA GLU A 34 8.90 -43.19 -14.00
C GLU A 34 9.27 -41.72 -13.81
N LYS A 35 10.46 -41.44 -13.26
CA LYS A 35 10.96 -40.07 -13.09
C LYS A 35 11.29 -39.40 -14.42
N LEU A 36 11.94 -40.12 -15.33
CA LEU A 36 12.25 -39.63 -16.67
C LEU A 36 10.97 -39.35 -17.47
N TYR A 37 10.00 -40.28 -17.41
CA TYR A 37 8.70 -40.12 -18.04
C TYR A 37 7.97 -38.89 -17.48
N GLY A 38 7.92 -38.72 -16.16
CA GLY A 38 7.32 -37.53 -15.54
C GLY A 38 8.02 -36.22 -15.92
N ALA A 39 9.34 -36.23 -16.14
CA ALA A 39 10.08 -35.05 -16.62
C ALA A 39 9.73 -34.71 -18.08
N LEU A 40 9.69 -35.72 -18.95
CA LEU A 40 9.28 -35.56 -20.35
C LEU A 40 7.84 -35.07 -20.47
N TRP A 41 6.94 -35.56 -19.62
CA TRP A 41 5.55 -35.12 -19.61
C TRP A 41 5.42 -33.62 -19.33
N LYS A 42 6.17 -33.10 -18.35
CA LYS A 42 6.19 -31.67 -18.07
C LYS A 42 6.86 -30.85 -19.18
N LEU A 43 7.86 -31.42 -19.86
CA LEU A 43 8.46 -30.76 -21.03
C LEU A 43 7.45 -30.67 -22.17
N LYS A 44 6.68 -31.73 -22.42
CA LYS A 44 5.54 -31.69 -23.36
C LYS A 44 4.54 -30.60 -22.96
N ASP A 45 4.10 -30.58 -21.71
CA ASP A 45 3.15 -29.56 -21.23
C ASP A 45 3.70 -28.14 -21.46
N TYR A 46 5.02 -27.95 -21.29
CA TYR A 46 5.70 -26.69 -21.58
C TYR A 46 5.73 -26.37 -23.08
N GLU A 47 6.12 -27.30 -23.95
CA GLU A 47 6.15 -27.09 -25.40
C GLU A 47 4.75 -26.80 -25.96
N GLU A 48 3.70 -27.43 -25.41
CA GLU A 48 2.31 -27.17 -25.77
C GLU A 48 1.85 -25.75 -25.44
N THR A 49 2.52 -25.04 -24.51
CA THR A 49 2.25 -23.61 -24.28
C THR A 49 2.69 -22.72 -25.43
N GLY A 50 3.59 -23.20 -26.31
CA GLY A 50 4.18 -22.40 -27.39
C GLY A 50 5.09 -21.26 -26.91
N LEU A 51 5.40 -21.17 -25.62
CA LEU A 51 6.27 -20.15 -25.05
C LEU A 51 7.73 -20.56 -25.19
N MET A 52 8.55 -19.67 -25.76
CA MET A 52 10.01 -19.82 -25.78
C MET A 52 10.60 -19.39 -24.43
N PRO A 53 11.63 -20.08 -23.90
CA PRO A 53 12.20 -19.74 -22.59
C PRO A 53 12.71 -18.30 -22.53
N ASP A 54 13.35 -17.85 -23.61
CA ASP A 54 13.93 -16.50 -23.72
C ASP A 54 12.83 -15.42 -23.62
N LYS A 55 11.69 -15.66 -24.27
CA LYS A 55 10.54 -14.74 -24.22
C LYS A 55 9.92 -14.63 -22.83
N VAL A 56 9.98 -15.70 -22.02
CA VAL A 56 9.53 -15.68 -20.63
C VAL A 56 10.44 -14.79 -19.77
N LEU A 57 11.76 -14.80 -20.04
CA LEU A 57 12.71 -13.92 -19.36
C LEU A 57 12.46 -12.45 -19.74
N GLU A 58 12.31 -12.15 -21.03
CA GLU A 58 12.02 -10.80 -21.52
C GLU A 58 10.72 -10.24 -20.92
N LEU A 59 9.62 -11.01 -20.97
CA LEU A 59 8.34 -10.61 -20.37
C LEU A 59 8.47 -10.37 -18.86
N ASN A 60 9.30 -11.14 -18.17
CA ASN A 60 9.53 -10.93 -16.75
C ASN A 60 10.30 -9.63 -16.51
N GLU A 61 11.35 -9.33 -17.28
CA GLU A 61 12.11 -8.08 -17.17
C GLU A 61 11.23 -6.85 -17.47
N GLU A 62 10.44 -6.89 -18.54
CA GLU A 62 9.50 -5.82 -18.88
C GLU A 62 8.47 -5.59 -17.76
N MET A 63 7.90 -6.68 -17.21
CA MET A 63 6.94 -6.59 -16.12
C MET A 63 7.58 -6.04 -14.83
N GLN A 64 8.82 -6.43 -14.52
CA GLN A 64 9.54 -5.88 -13.38
C GLN A 64 9.82 -4.38 -13.56
N GLU A 65 10.20 -3.96 -14.76
CA GLU A 65 10.46 -2.55 -15.06
C GLU A 65 9.18 -1.72 -15.00
N GLN A 66 8.07 -2.20 -15.55
CA GLN A 66 6.76 -1.57 -15.41
C GLN A 66 6.32 -1.48 -13.94
N ALA A 67 6.54 -2.53 -13.14
CA ALA A 67 6.25 -2.52 -11.71
C ALA A 67 7.06 -1.44 -10.97
N ARG A 68 8.36 -1.31 -11.28
CA ARG A 68 9.21 -0.24 -10.71
C ARG A 68 8.70 1.15 -11.07
N GLN A 69 8.38 1.39 -12.34
CA GLN A 69 7.86 2.68 -12.79
C GLN A 69 6.52 3.02 -12.12
N MET A 70 5.64 2.03 -11.91
CA MET A 70 4.40 2.24 -11.17
C MET A 70 4.67 2.60 -9.70
N LEU A 71 5.60 1.89 -9.03
CA LEU A 71 5.98 2.20 -7.65
C LEU A 71 6.57 3.60 -7.49
N GLU A 72 7.43 4.02 -8.43
CA GLU A 72 8.00 5.37 -8.43
C GLU A 72 6.92 6.45 -8.59
N ARG A 73 5.95 6.23 -9.49
CA ARG A 73 4.80 7.14 -9.64
C ARG A 73 3.95 7.21 -8.38
N VAL A 74 3.71 6.07 -7.72
CA VAL A 74 2.97 6.04 -6.46
C VAL A 74 3.72 6.80 -5.38
N ALA A 75 5.03 6.59 -5.21
CA ALA A 75 5.84 7.33 -4.25
C ALA A 75 5.76 8.84 -4.47
N ARG A 76 5.95 9.29 -5.72
CA ARG A 76 5.84 10.71 -6.07
C ARG A 76 4.45 11.30 -5.80
N LEU A 77 3.38 10.54 -6.08
CA LEU A 77 2.02 10.99 -5.78
C LEU A 77 1.76 11.04 -4.27
N SER A 78 2.30 10.10 -3.50
CA SER A 78 2.22 10.13 -2.04
C SER A 78 2.89 11.37 -1.47
N ASP A 79 4.12 11.70 -1.90
CA ASP A 79 4.84 12.90 -1.47
C ASP A 79 4.05 14.18 -1.82
N GLU A 80 3.43 14.22 -3.00
CA GLU A 80 2.59 15.33 -3.45
C GLU A 80 1.33 15.48 -2.58
N ILE A 81 0.67 14.36 -2.25
CA ILE A 81 -0.50 14.35 -1.36
C ILE A 81 -0.11 14.82 0.04
N GLU A 82 1.03 14.41 0.57
CA GLU A 82 1.52 14.88 1.87
C GLU A 82 1.79 16.39 1.86
N ARG A 83 2.40 16.92 0.79
CA ARG A 83 2.59 18.36 0.64
C ARG A 83 1.27 19.11 0.58
N MET A 84 0.33 18.67 -0.25
CA MET A 84 -1.00 19.29 -0.36
C MET A 84 -1.75 19.25 0.98
N LYS A 85 -1.72 18.12 1.70
CA LYS A 85 -2.30 18.03 3.05
C LYS A 85 -1.64 19.01 4.02
N GLY A 86 -0.32 19.19 3.95
CA GLY A 86 0.39 20.18 4.73
C GLY A 86 -0.08 21.61 4.45
N GLU A 87 -0.30 21.96 3.19
CA GLU A 87 -0.83 23.26 2.76
C GLU A 87 -2.29 23.45 3.20
N GLU A 88 -3.15 22.45 3.03
CA GLU A 88 -4.54 22.48 3.51
C GLU A 88 -4.61 22.71 5.02
N ARG A 89 -3.69 22.11 5.80
CA ARG A 89 -3.63 22.34 7.26
C ARG A 89 -3.28 23.79 7.63
N GLN A 90 -2.70 24.56 6.72
CA GLN A 90 -2.38 25.97 6.96
C GLN A 90 -3.53 26.92 6.61
N GLN A 91 -4.44 26.52 5.74
CA GLN A 91 -5.53 27.35 5.26
C GLN A 91 -6.74 27.34 6.20
N TRP A 92 -7.40 28.49 6.30
CA TRP A 92 -8.67 28.62 7.02
C TRP A 92 -9.83 28.18 6.14
N ILE A 93 -10.67 27.31 6.68
CA ILE A 93 -11.87 26.77 6.03
C ILE A 93 -13.09 27.45 6.65
N PRO A 94 -13.85 28.24 5.89
CA PRO A 94 -15.09 28.83 6.38
C PRO A 94 -16.10 27.76 6.82
N VAL A 95 -16.79 27.97 7.95
CA VAL A 95 -17.83 27.02 8.43
C VAL A 95 -19.01 26.90 7.46
N THR A 96 -19.18 27.88 6.57
CA THR A 96 -20.19 27.85 5.50
C THR A 96 -19.78 26.98 4.31
N GLU A 97 -18.49 26.68 4.17
CA GLU A 97 -17.96 25.82 3.10
C GLU A 97 -17.98 24.35 3.54
N ARG A 98 -17.38 24.08 4.71
CA ARG A 98 -17.27 22.74 5.28
C ARG A 98 -17.18 22.84 6.79
N LEU A 99 -17.81 21.90 7.50
CA LEU A 99 -17.65 21.75 8.95
C LEU A 99 -16.54 20.72 9.25
N PRO A 100 -15.89 20.78 10.43
CA PRO A 100 -14.95 19.76 10.84
C PRO A 100 -15.59 18.39 10.96
N GLU A 101 -14.74 17.36 11.02
CA GLU A 101 -15.20 16.03 11.43
C GLU A 101 -15.72 16.07 12.88
N PRO A 102 -16.79 15.34 13.21
CA PRO A 102 -17.27 15.25 14.59
C PRO A 102 -16.16 14.72 15.50
N GLU A 103 -16.13 15.20 16.74
CA GLU A 103 -15.15 14.83 17.77
C GLU A 103 -13.70 15.23 17.45
N SER A 104 -13.47 16.05 16.42
CA SER A 104 -12.15 16.57 16.10
C SER A 104 -11.82 17.86 16.87
N TYR A 105 -10.55 18.00 17.25
CA TYR A 105 -9.99 19.26 17.74
C TYR A 105 -9.45 20.09 16.57
N VAL A 106 -9.88 21.34 16.49
CA VAL A 106 -9.54 22.28 15.43
C VAL A 106 -9.17 23.63 16.01
N MET A 107 -8.37 24.40 15.29
CA MET A 107 -8.20 25.82 15.58
C MET A 107 -9.35 26.59 14.95
N VAL A 108 -9.98 27.50 15.71
CA VAL A 108 -11.13 28.30 15.26
C VAL A 108 -10.82 29.80 15.24
N SER A 109 -11.48 30.49 14.32
CA SER A 109 -11.57 31.94 14.26
C SER A 109 -13.02 32.37 14.47
N PHE A 110 -13.22 33.62 14.86
CA PHE A 110 -14.53 34.13 15.24
C PHE A 110 -14.93 35.34 14.40
N LYS A 111 -16.23 35.46 14.13
CA LYS A 111 -16.83 36.61 13.44
C LYS A 111 -16.79 37.88 14.30
N ASN A 112 -16.92 37.72 15.61
CA ASN A 112 -17.09 38.80 16.57
C ASN A 112 -15.98 38.89 17.63
N ALA A 113 -14.87 38.17 17.46
CA ALA A 113 -13.68 38.26 18.30
C ALA A 113 -12.41 38.21 17.45
N SER A 114 -11.35 38.88 17.91
CA SER A 114 -10.07 38.97 17.20
C SER A 114 -9.05 37.89 17.59
N ILE A 115 -9.38 37.04 18.55
CA ILE A 115 -8.52 35.93 19.01
C ILE A 115 -8.78 34.67 18.17
N VAL A 116 -7.85 33.72 18.25
CA VAL A 116 -8.06 32.33 17.81
C VAL A 116 -8.04 31.42 19.03
N ASP A 117 -8.69 30.27 18.93
CA ASP A 117 -8.78 29.31 20.03
C ASP A 117 -8.81 27.85 19.51
N ILE A 118 -8.68 26.88 20.41
CA ILE A 118 -8.82 25.45 20.10
C ILE A 118 -10.22 25.00 20.50
N ALA A 119 -10.95 24.42 19.56
CA ALA A 119 -12.31 23.95 19.76
C ALA A 119 -12.46 22.46 19.44
N SER A 120 -13.35 21.78 20.16
CA SER A 120 -13.92 20.51 19.72
C SER A 120 -15.25 20.76 18.99
N TYR A 121 -15.42 20.16 17.82
CA TYR A 121 -16.69 20.17 17.08
C TYR A 121 -17.49 18.92 17.43
N ARG A 122 -18.68 19.09 18.01
CA ARG A 122 -19.52 17.98 18.49
C ARG A 122 -20.90 18.08 17.87
N ILE A 123 -21.49 16.93 17.55
CA ILE A 123 -22.85 16.82 17.01
C ILE A 123 -23.73 16.20 18.09
N ASP A 124 -24.88 16.82 18.37
CA ASP A 124 -25.87 16.28 19.30
C ASP A 124 -26.72 15.17 18.67
N ASP A 125 -27.52 14.48 19.49
CA ASP A 125 -28.44 13.42 19.04
C ASP A 125 -29.48 13.91 18.02
N GLY A 126 -29.71 15.23 17.93
CA GLY A 126 -30.58 15.87 16.95
C GLY A 126 -29.88 16.19 15.62
N GLY A 127 -28.59 15.89 15.48
CA GLY A 127 -27.79 16.18 14.31
C GLY A 127 -27.31 17.63 14.22
N SER A 128 -27.51 18.45 15.25
CA SER A 128 -27.04 19.83 15.31
C SER A 128 -25.61 19.88 15.85
N GLY A 129 -24.72 20.51 15.09
CA GLY A 129 -23.32 20.68 15.44
C GLY A 129 -23.04 21.98 16.18
N ALA A 130 -22.20 21.93 17.22
CA ALA A 130 -21.71 23.11 17.93
C ALA A 130 -20.21 23.01 18.22
N PHE A 131 -19.58 24.17 18.37
CA PHE A 131 -18.17 24.30 18.74
C PHE A 131 -18.02 24.59 20.22
N TYR A 132 -17.12 23.86 20.87
CA TYR A 132 -16.84 23.94 22.30
C TYR A 132 -15.37 24.28 22.52
N PRO A 133 -15.02 25.26 23.35
CA PRO A 133 -13.64 25.57 23.70
C PRO A 133 -13.00 24.39 24.45
N GLY A 134 -11.98 23.78 23.85
CA GLY A 134 -11.34 22.57 24.35
C GLY A 134 -12.34 21.48 24.73
N ASP A 135 -12.33 21.10 26.01
CA ASP A 135 -13.18 20.06 26.59
C ASP A 135 -14.38 20.60 27.38
N MET A 136 -14.66 21.90 27.31
CA MET A 136 -15.77 22.49 28.06
C MET A 136 -17.14 22.03 27.54
N ASP A 137 -18.13 22.04 28.44
CA ASP A 137 -19.52 21.68 28.12
C ASP A 137 -20.35 22.86 27.60
N GLU A 138 -19.84 24.08 27.75
CA GLU A 138 -20.48 25.31 27.26
C GLU A 138 -19.97 25.66 25.86
N SER A 139 -20.88 25.83 24.90
CA SER A 139 -20.52 26.11 23.50
C SER A 139 -20.25 27.60 23.27
N TYR A 140 -19.43 27.95 22.28
CA TYR A 140 -19.19 29.37 21.93
C TYR A 140 -20.49 30.12 21.63
N VAL A 141 -21.43 29.48 20.95
CA VAL A 141 -22.71 30.12 20.59
C VAL A 141 -23.56 30.45 21.82
N SER A 142 -23.47 29.66 22.89
CA SER A 142 -24.23 29.90 24.13
C SER A 142 -23.76 31.15 24.88
N VAL A 143 -22.49 31.52 24.73
CA VAL A 143 -21.90 32.76 25.29
C VAL A 143 -21.85 33.90 24.27
N GLY A 144 -22.52 33.75 23.12
CA GLY A 144 -22.62 34.79 22.09
C GLY A 144 -21.36 34.97 21.24
N VAL A 145 -20.50 33.97 21.15
CA VAL A 145 -19.31 33.95 20.30
C VAL A 145 -19.56 33.07 19.08
N PHE A 146 -19.27 33.59 17.88
CA PHE A 146 -19.64 32.92 16.62
C PHE A 146 -18.41 32.52 15.83
N VAL A 147 -18.18 31.21 15.67
CA VAL A 147 -17.11 30.67 14.82
C VAL A 147 -17.43 30.96 13.35
N ASN A 148 -16.46 31.49 12.60
CA ASN A 148 -16.60 31.78 11.17
C ASN A 148 -15.71 30.89 10.27
N ALA A 149 -14.57 30.44 10.79
CA ALA A 149 -13.64 29.58 10.07
C ALA A 149 -12.89 28.66 11.04
N TRP A 150 -12.38 27.55 10.53
CA TRP A 150 -11.57 26.60 11.27
C TRP A 150 -10.41 26.09 10.43
N LYS A 151 -9.42 25.49 11.07
CA LYS A 151 -8.38 24.70 10.40
C LYS A 151 -7.91 23.56 11.30
N PRO A 152 -7.45 22.43 10.73
CA PRO A 152 -6.95 21.32 11.53
C PRO A 152 -5.71 21.73 12.35
N LEU A 153 -5.51 21.07 13.49
CA LEU A 153 -4.31 21.28 14.30
C LEU A 153 -3.06 20.66 13.64
N PRO A 154 -1.86 21.18 13.93
CA PRO A 154 -0.61 20.50 13.62
C PRO A 154 -0.56 19.12 14.27
N GLU A 155 0.30 18.25 13.74
CA GLU A 155 0.58 16.99 14.42
C GLU A 155 1.20 17.24 15.79
N ILE A 156 0.85 16.40 16.76
CA ILE A 156 1.40 16.47 18.10
C ILE A 156 2.91 16.25 17.98
N TYR A 157 3.70 17.21 18.47
CA TYR A 157 5.14 17.08 18.54
C TYR A 157 5.53 15.85 19.36
N ARG A 158 6.43 15.03 18.82
CA ARG A 158 7.04 13.89 19.49
C ARG A 158 8.56 14.08 19.39
N GLU A 159 9.24 14.03 20.53
CA GLU A 159 10.70 14.07 20.63
C GLU A 159 11.33 12.74 20.20
#